data_AF-A0A1G9GMT3-F1
#
_entry.id   AF-A0A1G9GMT3-F1
#
_cell.length_a   1.000
_cell.length_b   1.000
_cell.length_c   1.000
_cell.angle_alpha   90.00
_cell.angle_beta   90.00
_cell.angle_gamma   90.00
#
_symmetry.space_group_name_H-M   'P 1'
#
loop_
_entity.id
_entity.type
_entity.pdbx_description
1 polymer ?
#
loop_
_entity_poly.entity_id
_entity_poly.type
_entity_poly.pdbx_seq_one_letter_code
_entity_poly.pdbx_strand_id
1 'polypeptide(L)'
;MGKRHLVVLFIILVIIQLAVPLNMIIQREITLSKGNVHNFKMTLIDPYDPFRGRYVDIVVENNFVIIEKNEEYGRGEVVYITLKKDKDGYTAFKKVYREAPHNEEYIKTKITYVDTWSQEEPKAYFQIPFDRYYMEEKAAPIAEQKVLEHLQKNEENVYVAVRIRKGMAVIESLFVGERTIEEMVKTRDN
;
A
#
# COMPACT_ATOMS: atom_id res chain seq x y z
N MET A 1 -34.74 -35.33 -11.67
CA MET A 1 -34.27 -34.24 -10.79
C MET A 1 -35.05 -32.98 -11.12
N GLY A 2 -35.95 -32.53 -10.25
CA GLY A 2 -36.89 -31.43 -10.58
C GLY A 2 -36.19 -30.07 -10.71
N LYS A 3 -36.66 -29.22 -11.63
CA LYS A 3 -36.14 -27.86 -11.90
C LYS A 3 -35.91 -27.01 -10.63
N ARG A 4 -36.67 -27.27 -9.56
CA ARG A 4 -36.53 -26.62 -8.24
C ARG A 4 -35.15 -26.82 -7.60
N HIS A 5 -34.56 -28.01 -7.71
CA HIS A 5 -33.22 -28.26 -7.13
C HIS A 5 -32.11 -27.53 -7.90
N LEU A 6 -32.27 -27.38 -9.22
CA LEU A 6 -31.35 -26.61 -10.05
C LEU A 6 -31.39 -25.12 -9.68
N VAL A 7 -32.57 -24.56 -9.41
CA VAL A 7 -32.71 -23.17 -8.95
C VAL A 7 -32.05 -22.96 -7.58
N VAL A 8 -32.26 -23.89 -6.63
CA VAL A 8 -31.61 -23.81 -5.32
C VAL A 8 -30.08 -23.86 -5.43
N LEU A 9 -29.54 -24.80 -6.23
CA LEU A 9 -28.11 -24.90 -6.49
C LEU A 9 -27.55 -23.63 -7.16
N PHE A 10 -28.29 -23.06 -8.10
CA PHE A 10 -27.92 -21.81 -8.75
C PHE A 10 -27.84 -20.64 -7.76
N ILE A 11 -28.83 -20.50 -6.87
CA ILE A 11 -28.82 -19.44 -5.84
C ILE A 11 -27.62 -19.60 -4.88
N ILE A 12 -27.32 -20.84 -4.45
CA ILE A 12 -26.16 -21.12 -3.60
C ILE A 12 -24.87 -20.70 -4.31
N LEU A 13 -24.73 -21.02 -5.59
CA LEU A 13 -23.57 -20.64 -6.40
C LEU A 13 -23.41 -19.12 -6.49
N VAL A 14 -24.51 -18.38 -6.72
CA VAL A 14 -24.51 -16.91 -6.74
C VAL A 14 -24.09 -16.33 -5.39
N ILE A 15 -24.60 -16.87 -4.27
CA ILE A 15 -24.22 -16.41 -2.92
C ILE A 15 -22.71 -16.62 -2.68
N ILE A 16 -22.17 -17.78 -3.04
CA ILE A 16 -20.74 -18.08 -2.88
C ILE A 16 -19.89 -17.12 -3.72
N GLN A 17 -20.32 -16.84 -4.96
CA GLN A 17 -19.60 -15.90 -5.84
C GLN A 17 -19.60 -14.47 -5.29
N LEU A 18 -20.70 -14.00 -4.68
CA LEU A 18 -20.79 -12.66 -4.09
C LEU A 18 -20.10 -12.55 -2.73
N ALA A 19 -19.97 -13.65 -1.98
CA ALA A 19 -19.37 -13.62 -0.65
C ALA A 19 -17.89 -13.18 -0.66
N VAL A 20 -17.13 -13.57 -1.68
CA VAL A 20 -15.70 -13.23 -1.81
C VAL A 20 -15.48 -11.71 -1.96
N PRO A 21 -16.04 -11.03 -2.99
CA PRO A 21 -15.86 -9.58 -3.14
C PRO A 21 -16.48 -8.80 -1.97
N LEU A 22 -17.61 -9.27 -1.43
CA LEU A 22 -18.21 -8.63 -0.26
C LEU A 22 -17.29 -8.69 0.96
N ASN A 23 -16.65 -9.84 1.22
CA ASN A 23 -15.68 -9.96 2.29
C ASN A 23 -14.44 -9.06 2.04
N MET A 24 -13.97 -8.92 0.80
CA MET A 24 -12.88 -8.00 0.47
C MET A 24 -13.22 -6.54 0.81
N ILE A 25 -14.43 -6.09 0.45
CA ILE A 25 -14.93 -4.74 0.77
C ILE A 25 -15.03 -4.56 2.29
N ILE A 26 -15.63 -5.53 3.00
CA ILE A 26 -15.78 -5.46 4.45
C ILE A 26 -14.42 -5.37 5.15
N GLN A 27 -13.42 -6.19 4.75
CA GLN A 27 -12.10 -6.10 5.36
C GLN A 27 -11.41 -4.77 5.07
N ARG A 28 -11.59 -4.22 3.86
CA ARG A 28 -11.06 -2.90 3.50
C ARG A 28 -11.66 -1.79 4.36
N GLU A 29 -12.98 -1.74 4.49
CA GLU A 29 -13.68 -0.74 5.30
C GLU A 29 -13.39 -0.86 6.80
N ILE A 30 -13.29 -2.09 7.32
CA ILE A 30 -12.87 -2.30 8.71
C ILE A 30 -11.42 -1.86 8.91
N THR A 31 -10.55 -2.06 7.92
CA THR A 31 -9.15 -1.60 7.99
C THR A 31 -9.08 -0.07 7.98
N LEU A 32 -9.83 0.60 7.11
CA LEU A 32 -9.91 2.07 7.10
C LEU A 32 -10.44 2.63 8.42
N SER A 33 -11.49 2.03 8.99
CA SER A 33 -12.14 2.55 10.20
C SER A 33 -11.45 2.18 11.51
N LYS A 34 -10.81 1.00 11.60
CA LYS A 34 -10.25 0.44 12.85
C LYS A 34 -8.76 0.12 12.78
N GLY A 35 -8.11 0.36 11.65
CA GLY A 35 -6.67 0.18 11.51
C GLY A 35 -5.89 1.32 12.15
N ASN A 36 -4.64 1.04 12.52
CA ASN A 36 -3.74 2.05 13.03
C ASN A 36 -3.20 2.90 11.88
N VAL A 37 -3.01 4.20 12.12
CA VAL A 37 -2.49 5.14 11.11
C VAL A 37 -0.98 5.05 11.04
N HIS A 38 -0.48 4.88 9.83
CA HIS A 38 0.93 4.94 9.50
C HIS A 38 1.17 5.92 8.37
N ASN A 39 1.95 6.96 8.66
CA ASN A 39 2.39 7.92 7.65
C ASN A 39 3.68 7.39 7.02
N PHE A 40 3.73 7.22 5.72
CA PHE A 40 4.93 6.82 4.98
C PHE A 40 5.40 7.98 4.10
N LYS A 41 6.68 8.33 4.20
CA LYS A 41 7.28 9.39 3.39
C LYS A 41 7.35 8.95 1.92
N MET A 42 6.91 9.83 1.02
CA MET A 42 6.99 9.60 -0.41
C MET A 42 8.32 10.09 -0.96
N THR A 43 8.76 9.48 -2.06
CA THR A 43 9.94 9.90 -2.81
C THR A 43 9.60 10.15 -4.28
N LEU A 44 10.52 10.81 -4.98
CA LEU A 44 10.38 11.21 -6.38
C LEU A 44 10.22 10.00 -7.31
N ILE A 45 9.40 10.21 -8.35
CA ILE A 45 9.09 9.24 -9.41
C ILE A 45 9.52 9.81 -10.78
N ASP A 46 9.96 8.93 -11.69
CA ASP A 46 10.18 9.24 -13.11
C ASP A 46 8.83 9.35 -13.86
N PRO A 47 8.60 10.31 -14.77
CA PRO A 47 7.25 10.71 -15.19
C PRO A 47 6.36 9.63 -15.82
N TYR A 48 5.06 9.93 -15.73
CA TYR A 48 3.88 9.19 -16.17
C TYR A 48 3.93 8.48 -17.56
N ASP A 49 3.26 7.31 -17.63
CA ASP A 49 2.96 6.54 -18.85
C ASP A 49 1.45 6.65 -19.21
N PRO A 50 1.07 7.24 -20.36
CA PRO A 50 -0.32 7.53 -20.76
C PRO A 50 -1.25 6.34 -20.98
N PHE A 51 -0.78 5.11 -20.84
CA PHE A 51 -1.59 3.92 -21.12
C PHE A 51 -2.10 3.16 -19.88
N ARG A 52 -1.81 3.62 -18.65
CA ARG A 52 -2.08 2.84 -17.41
C ARG A 52 -3.31 3.26 -16.59
N GLY A 53 -4.15 4.16 -17.13
CA GLY A 53 -5.21 4.82 -16.36
C GLY A 53 -4.66 6.00 -15.56
N ARG A 54 -5.53 6.71 -14.83
CA ARG A 54 -5.18 7.91 -14.05
C ARG A 54 -5.27 7.63 -12.55
N TYR A 55 -4.14 7.63 -11.86
CA TYR A 55 -3.97 7.49 -10.41
C TYR A 55 -2.66 8.19 -10.03
N VAL A 56 -2.48 8.60 -8.78
CA VAL A 56 -1.16 9.06 -8.32
C VAL A 56 -0.34 7.84 -7.89
N ASP A 57 0.83 7.63 -8.50
CA ASP A 57 1.76 6.57 -8.07
C ASP A 57 2.32 6.90 -6.68
N ILE A 58 2.26 5.91 -5.79
CA ILE A 58 2.78 6.00 -4.43
C ILE A 58 4.08 5.22 -4.36
N VAL A 59 5.19 5.94 -4.29
CA VAL A 59 6.50 5.36 -4.05
C VAL A 59 6.99 5.82 -2.69
N VAL A 60 7.16 4.84 -1.81
CA VAL A 60 7.70 5.06 -0.47
C VAL A 60 9.18 4.76 -0.45
N GLU A 61 9.89 5.47 0.42
CA GLU A 61 11.32 5.24 0.60
C GLU A 61 11.60 3.83 1.16
N ASN A 62 12.72 3.23 0.76
CA ASN A 62 13.27 2.02 1.36
C ASN A 62 12.28 0.83 1.41
N ASN A 63 11.78 0.39 0.24
CA ASN A 63 10.96 -0.82 0.09
C ASN A 63 11.75 -2.15 0.29
N PHE A 64 12.72 -2.13 1.19
CA PHE A 64 13.54 -3.27 1.57
C PHE A 64 13.71 -3.31 3.09
N VAL A 65 14.05 -4.50 3.60
CA VAL A 65 14.57 -4.68 4.95
C VAL A 65 15.92 -5.34 4.88
N ILE A 66 16.80 -5.00 5.83
CA ILE A 66 18.07 -5.71 6.00
C ILE A 66 17.75 -7.05 6.67
N ILE A 67 18.28 -8.13 6.10
CA ILE A 67 18.09 -9.49 6.58
C ILE A 67 19.40 -10.05 7.12
N GLU A 68 19.32 -11.13 7.88
CA GLU A 68 20.52 -11.84 8.34
C GLU A 68 21.15 -12.64 7.19
N LYS A 69 22.48 -12.83 7.19
CA LYS A 69 23.22 -13.50 6.11
C LYS A 69 22.73 -14.92 5.79
N ASN A 70 22.18 -15.61 6.77
CA ASN A 70 21.69 -16.98 6.61
C ASN A 70 20.20 -17.05 6.24
N GLU A 71 19.51 -15.92 6.19
CA GLU A 71 18.12 -15.87 5.75
C GLU A 71 18.05 -15.76 4.23
N GLU A 72 17.47 -16.78 3.60
CA GLU A 72 17.16 -16.78 2.18
C GLU A 72 15.65 -16.62 1.99
N TYR A 73 15.26 -15.79 1.03
CA TYR A 73 13.87 -15.60 0.63
C TYR A 73 13.70 -15.84 -0.86
N GLY A 74 12.64 -16.56 -1.22
CA GLY A 74 12.27 -16.81 -2.60
C GLY A 74 11.54 -15.62 -3.23
N ARG A 75 11.77 -15.38 -4.52
CA ARG A 75 10.93 -14.44 -5.28
C ARG A 75 9.47 -14.89 -5.26
N GLY A 76 8.57 -13.99 -4.89
CA GLY A 76 7.14 -14.24 -4.76
C GLY A 76 6.73 -14.86 -3.41
N GLU A 77 7.68 -15.15 -2.52
CA GLU A 77 7.40 -15.66 -1.17
C GLU A 77 6.57 -14.65 -0.38
N VAL A 78 5.50 -15.14 0.24
CA VAL A 78 4.62 -14.33 1.07
C VAL A 78 5.27 -14.14 2.44
N VAL A 79 5.43 -12.90 2.85
CA VAL A 79 6.10 -12.51 4.09
C VAL A 79 5.29 -11.46 4.85
N TYR A 80 5.66 -11.26 6.11
CA TYR A 80 5.04 -10.32 7.04
C TYR A 80 6.09 -9.33 7.52
N ILE A 81 5.88 -8.04 7.25
CA ILE A 81 6.84 -6.99 7.52
C ILE A 81 6.35 -6.13 8.66
N THR A 82 7.11 -6.10 9.74
CA THR A 82 6.86 -5.24 10.90
C THR A 82 7.30 -3.82 10.64
N LEU A 83 6.73 -2.89 11.42
CA LEU A 83 6.87 -1.46 11.24
C LEU A 83 7.59 -0.82 12.42
N LYS A 84 8.26 0.30 12.17
CA LYS A 84 8.85 1.16 13.20
C LYS A 84 8.60 2.62 12.85
N LYS A 85 8.78 3.50 13.82
CA LYS A 85 8.91 4.94 13.58
C LYS A 85 10.36 5.29 13.31
N ASP A 86 10.60 6.16 12.33
CA ASP A 86 11.90 6.76 12.10
C ASP A 86 12.11 7.99 13.00
N LYS A 87 13.22 8.72 12.77
CA LYS A 87 13.59 9.89 13.57
C LYS A 87 12.64 11.07 13.38
N ASP A 88 11.96 11.14 12.23
CA ASP A 88 11.09 12.23 11.82
C ASP A 88 9.61 11.92 12.12
N GLY A 89 9.32 10.74 12.69
CA GLY A 89 7.98 10.30 13.07
C GLY A 89 7.20 9.60 11.96
N TYR A 90 7.80 9.41 10.78
CA TYR A 90 7.25 8.60 9.70
C TYR A 90 7.47 7.10 9.98
N THR A 91 6.72 6.28 9.25
CA THR A 91 6.72 4.83 9.38
C THR A 91 7.74 4.26 8.41
N ALA A 92 8.63 3.44 8.93
CA ALA A 92 9.62 2.69 8.18
C ALA A 92 9.45 1.18 8.39
N PHE A 93 9.98 0.40 7.47
CA PHE A 93 10.00 -1.06 7.58
C PHE A 93 11.11 -1.52 8.52
N LYS A 94 10.79 -2.48 9.39
CA LYS A 94 11.67 -2.92 10.48
C LYS A 94 12.29 -4.28 10.20
N LYS A 95 11.46 -5.32 10.14
CA LYS A 95 11.89 -6.71 10.03
C LYS A 95 10.87 -7.56 9.29
N VAL A 96 11.36 -8.51 8.53
CA VAL A 96 10.56 -9.52 7.80
C VAL A 96 10.41 -10.80 8.63
N TYR A 97 9.25 -11.44 8.48
CA TYR A 97 8.91 -12.72 9.08
C TYR A 97 8.22 -13.60 8.04
N ARG A 98 8.46 -14.93 8.10
CA ARG A 98 7.71 -15.91 7.29
C ARG A 98 6.32 -16.20 7.84
N GLU A 99 6.11 -15.95 9.13
CA GLU A 99 4.82 -16.10 9.81
C GLU A 99 4.35 -14.78 10.41
N ALA A 100 3.05 -14.62 10.56
CA ALA A 100 2.48 -13.40 11.11
C ALA A 100 2.86 -13.24 12.59
N PRO A 101 3.51 -12.13 12.99
CA PRO A 101 3.81 -11.87 14.40
C PRO A 101 2.52 -11.60 15.18
N HIS A 102 2.45 -12.12 16.42
CA HIS A 102 1.26 -12.00 17.26
C HIS A 102 1.18 -10.65 18.02
N ASN A 103 2.34 -10.06 18.34
CA ASN A 103 2.45 -8.90 19.24
C ASN A 103 2.89 -7.61 18.54
N GLU A 104 3.11 -7.65 17.22
CA GLU A 104 3.54 -6.49 16.45
C GLU A 104 2.61 -6.31 15.25
N GLU A 105 2.39 -5.06 14.88
CA GLU A 105 1.68 -4.74 13.65
C GLU A 105 2.57 -5.05 12.44
N TYR A 106 1.93 -5.53 11.38
CA TYR A 106 2.64 -6.00 10.20
C TYR A 106 1.85 -5.74 8.93
N ILE A 107 2.57 -5.79 7.82
CA ILE A 107 2.03 -5.77 6.45
C ILE A 107 2.32 -7.12 5.82
N LYS A 108 1.30 -7.74 5.24
CA LYS A 108 1.44 -8.97 4.46
C LYS A 108 1.78 -8.58 3.02
N THR A 109 2.92 -9.02 2.52
CA THR A 109 3.36 -8.73 1.16
C THR A 109 4.17 -9.89 0.56
N LYS A 110 4.76 -9.68 -0.62
CA LYS A 110 5.60 -10.64 -1.32
C LYS A 110 7.01 -10.08 -1.53
N ILE A 111 8.00 -10.96 -1.41
CA ILE A 111 9.37 -10.65 -1.80
C ILE A 111 9.47 -10.51 -3.32
N THR A 112 10.10 -9.44 -3.78
CA THR A 112 10.35 -9.19 -5.19
C THR A 112 11.72 -9.73 -5.62
N TYR A 113 12.73 -9.47 -4.79
CA TYR A 113 14.14 -9.86 -5.04
C TYR A 113 14.94 -9.70 -3.74
N VAL A 114 16.03 -10.47 -3.61
CA VAL A 114 16.98 -10.37 -2.49
C VAL A 114 18.35 -9.98 -3.05
N ASP A 115 18.87 -8.87 -2.56
CA ASP A 115 20.21 -8.39 -2.85
C ASP A 115 21.20 -8.93 -1.82
N THR A 116 22.08 -9.82 -2.26
CA THR A 116 23.17 -10.38 -1.45
C THR A 116 24.55 -9.87 -1.89
N TRP A 117 24.61 -8.80 -2.68
CA TRP A 117 25.88 -8.23 -3.15
C TRP A 117 26.65 -7.58 -2.00
N SER A 118 25.93 -6.95 -1.07
CA SER A 118 26.49 -6.53 0.22
C SER A 118 26.55 -7.73 1.18
N GLN A 119 27.75 -8.27 1.37
CA GLN A 119 28.00 -9.41 2.28
C GLN A 119 27.73 -9.07 3.76
N GLU A 120 27.73 -7.79 4.12
CA GLU A 120 27.50 -7.31 5.49
C GLU A 120 26.03 -6.98 5.76
N GLU A 121 25.29 -6.51 4.75
CA GLU A 121 23.89 -6.11 4.88
C GLU A 121 23.06 -6.56 3.66
N PRO A 122 22.72 -7.85 3.55
CA PRO A 122 21.82 -8.31 2.49
C PRO A 122 20.44 -7.68 2.66
N LYS A 123 19.81 -7.33 1.54
CA LYS A 123 18.53 -6.60 1.50
C LYS A 123 17.44 -7.43 0.83
N ALA A 124 16.33 -7.64 1.52
CA ALA A 124 15.14 -8.23 0.94
C ALA A 124 14.19 -7.13 0.46
N TYR A 125 14.01 -7.01 -0.85
CA TYR A 125 13.04 -6.09 -1.46
C TYR A 125 11.67 -6.75 -1.56
N PHE A 126 10.63 -5.97 -1.35
CA PHE A 126 9.26 -6.45 -1.36
C PHE A 126 8.33 -5.51 -2.11
N GLN A 127 7.17 -6.04 -2.50
CA GLN A 127 6.11 -5.24 -3.11
C GLN A 127 5.47 -4.33 -2.06
N ILE A 128 5.21 -3.07 -2.41
CA ILE A 128 4.38 -2.17 -1.60
C ILE A 128 2.92 -2.47 -1.93
N PRO A 129 2.07 -2.90 -0.97
CA PRO A 129 0.69 -3.28 -1.27
C PRO A 129 -0.28 -2.09 -1.40
N PHE A 130 0.25 -0.86 -1.41
CA PHE A 130 -0.48 0.40 -1.49
C PHE A 130 0.25 1.38 -2.42
N ASP A 131 0.52 0.94 -3.64
CA ASP A 131 1.33 1.65 -4.65
C ASP A 131 0.53 2.63 -5.52
N ARG A 132 -0.80 2.66 -5.41
CA ARG A 132 -1.67 3.50 -6.26
C ARG A 132 -2.73 4.23 -5.46
N TYR A 133 -2.80 5.54 -5.68
CA TYR A 133 -3.84 6.40 -5.12
C TYR A 133 -4.87 6.79 -6.17
N TYR A 134 -6.03 6.15 -6.11
CA TYR A 134 -7.11 6.36 -7.07
C TYR A 134 -7.90 7.64 -6.76
N MET A 135 -8.11 8.47 -7.78
CA MET A 135 -8.92 9.67 -7.71
C MET A 135 -9.62 9.95 -9.05
N GLU A 136 -10.36 11.06 -9.15
CA GLU A 136 -11.04 11.44 -10.39
C GLU A 136 -10.05 11.70 -11.53
N GLU A 137 -10.42 11.32 -12.75
CA GLU A 137 -9.51 11.21 -13.89
C GLU A 137 -8.90 12.56 -14.30
N LYS A 138 -9.65 13.65 -14.22
CA LYS A 138 -9.18 15.01 -14.52
C LYS A 138 -8.38 15.61 -13.37
N ALA A 139 -8.66 15.17 -12.14
CA ALA A 139 -7.96 15.59 -10.93
C ALA A 139 -6.57 14.96 -10.80
N ALA A 140 -6.37 13.72 -11.25
CA ALA A 140 -5.12 12.98 -11.05
C ALA A 140 -3.87 13.66 -11.65
N PRO A 141 -3.88 14.20 -12.89
CA PRO A 141 -2.70 14.89 -13.44
C PRO A 141 -2.30 16.13 -12.64
N ILE A 142 -3.29 16.85 -12.10
CA ILE A 142 -3.05 18.03 -11.26
C ILE A 142 -2.46 17.60 -9.93
N ALA A 143 -2.94 16.51 -9.36
CA ALA A 143 -2.42 15.93 -8.12
C ALA A 143 -0.97 15.45 -8.28
N GLU A 144 -0.67 14.67 -9.33
CA GLU A 144 0.69 14.22 -9.66
C GLU A 144 1.64 15.39 -9.81
N GLN A 145 1.26 16.42 -10.58
CA GLN A 145 2.08 17.60 -10.77
C GLN A 145 2.41 18.28 -9.43
N LYS A 146 1.42 18.45 -8.55
CA LYS A 146 1.63 19.06 -7.23
C LYS A 146 2.55 18.24 -6.35
N VAL A 147 2.34 16.92 -6.30
CA VAL A 147 3.19 15.98 -5.56
C VAL A 147 4.64 16.09 -6.05
N LEU A 148 4.85 16.04 -7.37
CA LEU A 148 6.17 16.16 -7.97
C LEU A 148 6.84 17.51 -7.67
N GLU A 149 6.11 18.62 -7.81
CA GLU A 149 6.63 19.96 -7.51
C GLU A 149 7.12 20.08 -6.05
N HIS A 150 6.40 19.51 -5.09
CA HIS A 150 6.79 19.56 -3.67
C HIS A 150 7.96 18.62 -3.37
N LEU A 151 7.94 17.42 -3.95
CA LEU A 151 9.04 16.47 -3.83
C LEU A 151 10.35 17.03 -4.44
N GLN A 152 10.28 17.73 -5.58
CA GLN A 152 11.45 18.34 -6.22
C GLN A 152 12.06 19.49 -5.41
N LYS A 153 11.22 20.22 -4.67
CA LYS A 153 11.66 21.27 -3.75
C LYS A 153 12.24 20.72 -2.44
N ASN A 154 12.33 19.39 -2.29
CA ASN A 154 12.68 18.71 -1.04
C ASN A 154 11.84 19.20 0.15
N GLU A 155 10.57 19.53 -0.09
CA GLU A 155 9.66 19.83 1.00
C GLU A 155 9.36 18.51 1.72
N GLU A 156 9.86 18.36 2.96
CA GLU A 156 9.87 17.09 3.72
C GLU A 156 8.48 16.57 4.15
N ASN A 157 7.40 17.10 3.57
CA ASN A 157 6.03 16.96 4.05
C ASN A 157 5.10 16.27 3.03
N VAL A 158 5.65 15.54 2.06
CA VAL A 158 4.85 14.69 1.16
C VAL A 158 4.83 13.27 1.70
N TYR A 159 3.66 12.83 2.16
CA TYR A 159 3.50 11.52 2.77
C TYR A 159 2.11 10.95 2.53
N VAL A 160 2.03 9.62 2.55
CA VAL A 160 0.78 8.88 2.44
C VAL A 160 0.38 8.34 3.81
N ALA A 161 -0.86 8.60 4.22
CA ALA A 161 -1.44 8.02 5.42
C ALA A 161 -2.09 6.67 5.06
N VAL A 162 -1.66 5.61 5.72
CA VAL A 162 -2.08 4.24 5.46
C VAL A 162 -2.61 3.63 6.75
N ARG A 163 -3.81 3.05 6.66
CA ARG A 163 -4.42 2.28 7.75
C ARG A 163 -4.00 0.83 7.64
N ILE A 164 -3.46 0.28 8.72
CA ILE A 164 -2.96 -1.09 8.75
C ILE A 164 -3.77 -1.90 9.75
N ARG A 165 -4.15 -3.12 9.36
CA ARG A 165 -4.87 -4.06 10.21
C ARG A 165 -4.72 -5.49 9.71
N LYS A 166 -4.25 -6.39 10.58
CA LYS A 166 -4.12 -7.84 10.28
C LYS A 166 -3.37 -8.13 8.97
N GLY A 167 -2.34 -7.35 8.65
CA GLY A 167 -1.56 -7.50 7.42
C GLY A 167 -2.11 -6.78 6.20
N MET A 168 -3.34 -6.25 6.24
CA MET A 168 -3.91 -5.42 5.18
C MET A 168 -3.50 -3.97 5.40
N ALA A 169 -3.04 -3.31 4.34
CA ALA A 169 -2.70 -1.89 4.32
C ALA A 169 -3.61 -1.19 3.31
N VAL A 170 -4.29 -0.13 3.73
CA VAL A 170 -5.23 0.62 2.89
C VAL A 170 -4.90 2.10 2.98
N ILE A 171 -4.73 2.77 1.85
CA ILE A 171 -4.50 4.21 1.84
C ILE A 171 -5.76 4.93 2.34
N GLU A 172 -5.56 5.80 3.33
CA GLU A 172 -6.59 6.70 3.85
C GLU A 172 -6.57 8.03 3.09
N SER A 173 -5.40 8.68 3.04
CA SER A 173 -5.24 9.99 2.39
C SER A 173 -3.79 10.21 1.92
N LEU A 174 -3.64 11.09 0.92
CA LEU A 174 -2.34 11.61 0.47
C LEU A 174 -2.18 13.07 0.92
N PHE A 175 -1.08 13.37 1.61
CA PHE A 175 -0.79 14.69 2.16
C PHE A 175 0.38 15.37 1.44
N VAL A 176 0.22 16.67 1.25
CA VAL A 176 1.26 17.59 0.79
C VAL A 176 1.27 18.78 1.75
N GLY A 177 2.23 18.80 2.67
CA GLY A 177 2.21 19.74 3.80
C GLY A 177 1.12 19.37 4.81
N GLU A 178 0.28 20.34 5.14
CA GLU A 178 -0.86 20.17 6.07
C GLU A 178 -2.18 19.87 5.36
N ARG A 179 -2.19 19.85 4.02
CA ARG A 179 -3.41 19.66 3.22
C ARG A 179 -3.42 18.31 2.53
N THR A 180 -4.62 17.79 2.32
CA THR A 180 -4.82 16.61 1.49
C THR A 180 -4.74 16.97 0.00
N ILE A 181 -4.35 16.02 -0.83
CA ILE A 181 -4.27 16.25 -2.27
C ILE A 181 -5.65 16.57 -2.87
N GLU A 182 -6.74 16.02 -2.31
CA GLU A 182 -8.12 16.31 -2.70
C GLU A 182 -8.46 17.79 -2.51
N GLU A 183 -8.13 18.35 -1.34
CA GLU A 183 -8.35 19.77 -1.03
C GLU A 183 -7.57 20.66 -1.99
N MET A 184 -6.31 20.29 -2.26
CA MET A 184 -5.48 21.04 -3.17
C MET A 184 -6.03 21.03 -4.59
N VAL A 185 -6.58 19.93 -5.08
CA VAL A 185 -7.16 19.88 -6.44
C VAL A 185 -8.46 20.69 -6.51
N LYS A 186 -9.36 20.54 -5.54
CA LYS A 186 -10.68 21.23 -5.53
C LYS A 186 -10.58 22.76 -5.44
N THR A 187 -9.56 23.31 -4.77
CA THR A 187 -9.44 24.76 -4.54
C THR A 187 -9.24 25.57 -5.85
N ARG A 188 -8.88 24.92 -6.97
CA ARG A 188 -8.61 25.60 -8.25
C ARG A 188 -9.85 25.73 -9.16
N ASP A 189 -10.97 25.10 -8.79
CA ASP A 189 -12.23 25.15 -9.55
C ASP A 189 -13.17 26.30 -9.10
N ASN A 190 -12.69 27.22 -8.25
CA ASN A 190 -13.35 28.49 -7.89
C ASN A 190 -12.46 29.68 -8.30
#